data_AF-A0A229S6X9-F1
#
_entry.id   AF-A0A229S6X9-F1
#
_cell.length_a   1.000
_cell.length_b   1.000
_cell.length_c   1.000
_cell.angle_alpha   90.00
_cell.angle_beta   90.00
_cell.angle_gamma   90.00
#
_symmetry.space_group_name_H-M   'P 1'
#
loop_
_entity.id
_entity.type
_entity.pdbx_description
1 polymer ?
#
loop_
_entity_poly.entity_id
_entity_poly.type
_entity_poly.pdbx_seq_one_letter_code
_entity_poly.pdbx_strand_id
1 'polypeptide(L)'
;MRLLAASGTGAGADFAKDVLAGTRRPHELLAHGPVTDELAEQGAAFRRLLDKIPPAEVRELRALAQDAVRREVEELASLDIEAAEAELRAASGPPRESRPDERRDEDDDWFDRPYMEDL
;
A
#
# COMPACT_ATOMS: atom_id res chain seq x y z
N MET A 1 11.26 5.10 7.64
CA MET A 1 11.47 5.32 6.19
C MET A 1 12.08 4.11 5.51
N ARG A 2 13.16 3.50 6.02
CA ARG A 2 13.73 2.28 5.45
C ARG A 2 12.75 1.11 5.35
N LEU A 3 12.02 0.81 6.43
CA LEU A 3 10.93 -0.18 6.42
C LEU A 3 9.87 0.11 5.34
N LEU A 4 9.39 1.35 5.25
CA LEU A 4 8.40 1.76 4.26
C LEU A 4 8.94 1.70 2.83
N ALA A 5 10.22 2.02 2.60
CA ALA A 5 10.84 1.86 1.29
C ALA A 5 11.00 0.37 0.91
N ALA A 6 11.23 -0.49 1.90
CA ALA A 6 11.36 -1.93 1.73
C ALA A 6 10.03 -2.65 1.48
N SER A 7 8.87 -2.02 1.69
CA SER A 7 7.57 -2.59 1.29
C SER A 7 7.39 -2.67 -0.22
N GLY A 8 8.29 -2.06 -1.00
CA GLY A 8 8.44 -2.26 -2.44
C GLY A 8 7.53 -1.36 -3.27
N THR A 9 6.20 -1.56 -3.19
CA THR A 9 5.21 -0.95 -4.08
C THR A 9 4.31 0.06 -3.36
N GLY A 10 3.81 1.04 -4.12
CA GLY A 10 2.88 2.06 -3.64
C GLY A 10 3.55 3.43 -3.48
N ALA A 11 2.74 4.49 -3.48
CA ALA A 11 3.23 5.86 -3.39
C ALA A 11 3.94 6.13 -2.05
N GLY A 12 3.51 5.44 -0.99
CA GLY A 12 4.20 5.48 0.31
C GLY A 12 5.62 4.92 0.24
N ALA A 13 5.83 3.81 -0.45
CA ALA A 13 7.15 3.19 -0.62
C ALA A 13 8.06 4.06 -1.48
N ASP A 14 7.53 4.66 -2.56
CA ASP A 14 8.29 5.55 -3.44
C ASP A 14 8.66 6.86 -2.74
N PHE A 15 7.75 7.46 -1.98
CA PHE A 15 8.07 8.61 -1.12
C PHE A 15 9.16 8.27 -0.10
N ALA A 16 9.12 7.07 0.48
CA ALA A 16 10.14 6.65 1.43
C ALA A 16 11.52 6.50 0.77
N LYS A 17 11.58 6.03 -0.48
CA LYS A 17 12.83 5.99 -1.28
C LYS A 17 13.35 7.41 -1.54
N ASP A 18 12.49 8.36 -1.90
CA ASP A 18 12.85 9.77 -2.09
C ASP A 18 13.44 10.40 -0.80
N VAL A 19 12.83 10.13 0.35
CA VAL A 19 13.35 10.60 1.64
C VAL A 19 14.72 10.00 1.95
N LEU A 20 14.94 8.71 1.65
CA LEU A 20 16.25 8.08 1.83
C LEU A 20 17.30 8.59 0.84
N ALA A 21 16.88 9.00 -0.36
CA ALA A 21 17.73 9.66 -1.35
C ALA A 21 18.01 11.13 -1.01
N GLY A 22 17.38 11.69 0.03
CA GLY A 22 17.55 13.08 0.46
C GLY A 22 16.85 14.11 -0.43
N THR A 23 15.98 13.66 -1.35
CA THR A 23 15.22 14.55 -2.25
C THR A 23 13.96 15.10 -1.59
N ARG A 24 13.52 14.49 -0.48
CA ARG A 24 12.35 14.91 0.32
C ARG A 24 12.60 14.77 1.81
N ARG A 25 11.75 15.40 2.62
CA ARG A 25 11.77 15.32 4.08
C ARG A 25 10.58 14.52 4.62
N PRO A 26 10.75 13.75 5.72
CA PRO A 26 9.69 12.88 6.25
C PRO A 26 8.36 13.57 6.54
N HIS A 27 8.38 14.82 7.00
CA HIS A 27 7.16 15.57 7.35
C HIS A 27 6.35 16.02 6.12
N GLU A 28 6.88 15.84 4.91
CA GLU A 28 6.21 16.18 3.65
C GLU A 28 5.30 15.03 3.16
N LEU A 29 5.25 13.90 3.86
CA LEU A 29 4.51 12.70 3.47
C LEU A 29 3.03 13.00 3.19
N LEU A 30 2.37 13.68 4.13
CA LEU A 30 0.95 14.02 4.02
C LEU A 30 0.67 15.20 3.08
N ALA A 31 1.71 15.87 2.58
CA ALA A 31 1.59 16.88 1.53
C ALA A 31 1.91 16.30 0.14
N HIS A 32 2.32 15.04 0.07
CA HIS A 32 2.63 14.38 -1.18
C HIS A 32 1.35 13.82 -1.82
N GLY A 33 0.88 14.49 -2.88
CA GLY A 33 -0.36 14.16 -3.61
C GLY A 33 -0.57 12.66 -3.84
N PRO A 34 0.37 11.94 -4.47
CA PRO A 34 0.25 10.49 -4.69
C PRO A 34 -0.01 9.68 -3.42
N VAL A 35 0.65 10.02 -2.30
CA VAL A 35 0.42 9.34 -1.02
C VAL A 35 -0.95 9.67 -0.45
N THR A 36 -1.37 10.94 -0.54
CA THR A 36 -2.69 11.33 -0.06
C THR A 36 -3.82 10.73 -0.88
N ASP A 37 -3.62 10.58 -2.19
CA ASP A 37 -4.59 9.97 -3.10
C ASP A 37 -4.74 8.48 -2.80
N GLU A 38 -3.61 7.76 -2.65
CA GLU A 38 -3.61 6.34 -2.25
C GLU A 38 -4.31 6.14 -0.90
N LEU A 39 -4.03 6.98 0.10
CA LEU A 39 -4.69 6.92 1.41
C LEU A 39 -6.20 7.22 1.31
N ALA A 40 -6.60 8.15 0.46
CA ALA A 40 -8.01 8.49 0.24
C ALA A 40 -8.75 7.32 -0.42
N GLU A 41 -8.14 6.67 -1.41
CA GLU A 41 -8.70 5.48 -2.06
C GLU A 41 -8.85 4.30 -1.10
N GLN A 42 -7.80 4.02 -0.31
CA GLN A 42 -7.84 2.99 0.73
C GLN A 42 -8.91 3.29 1.78
N GLY A 43 -9.00 4.54 2.24
CA GLY A 43 -10.01 4.99 3.20
C GLY A 43 -11.44 4.85 2.65
N ALA A 44 -11.66 5.20 1.39
CA ALA A 44 -12.95 5.01 0.72
C ALA A 44 -13.31 3.52 0.58
N ALA A 45 -12.34 2.67 0.22
CA ALA A 45 -12.54 1.22 0.15
C ALA A 45 -12.90 0.63 1.51
N PHE A 46 -12.17 1.02 2.56
CA PHE A 46 -12.45 0.58 3.93
C PHE A 46 -13.82 1.05 4.41
N ARG A 47 -14.20 2.29 4.09
CA ARG A 47 -15.52 2.81 4.45
C ARG A 47 -16.65 1.98 3.84
N ARG A 48 -16.53 1.60 2.56
CA ARG A 48 -17.50 0.70 1.89
C ARG A 48 -17.62 -0.66 2.55
N LEU A 49 -16.56 -1.15 3.21
CA LEU A 49 -16.61 -2.40 3.98
C LEU A 49 -17.34 -2.18 5.32
N LEU A 50 -17.03 -1.10 6.03
CA LEU A 50 -17.68 -0.76 7.30
C LEU A 50 -19.18 -0.52 7.14
N ASP A 51 -19.61 0.11 6.04
CA ASP A 51 -21.03 0.39 5.77
C ASP A 51 -21.86 -0.90 5.57
N LYS A 52 -21.21 -2.06 5.36
CA LYS A 52 -21.88 -3.37 5.28
C LYS A 52 -22.09 -4.03 6.63
N ILE A 53 -21.50 -3.50 7.71
CA ILE A 53 -21.57 -4.08 9.05
C ILE A 53 -22.80 -3.55 9.80
N PRO A 54 -23.59 -4.42 10.46
CA PRO A 54 -24.72 -3.98 11.26
C PRO A 54 -24.33 -2.95 12.34
N PRO A 55 -25.15 -1.90 12.58
CA PRO A 55 -24.78 -0.82 13.52
C PRO A 55 -24.51 -1.27 14.97
N ALA A 56 -25.08 -2.39 15.41
CA ALA A 56 -24.81 -2.97 16.72
C ALA A 56 -23.38 -3.51 16.81
N GLU A 57 -22.93 -4.24 15.78
CA GLU A 57 -21.58 -4.80 15.67
C GLU A 57 -20.51 -3.70 15.53
N VAL A 58 -20.84 -2.58 14.86
CA VAL A 58 -19.94 -1.42 14.74
C VAL A 58 -19.57 -0.83 16.10
N ARG A 59 -20.47 -0.86 17.10
CA ARG A 59 -20.16 -0.34 18.44
C ARG A 59 -19.16 -1.21 19.19
N GLU A 60 -19.33 -2.53 19.10
CA GLU A 60 -18.40 -3.50 19.69
C GLU A 60 -17.03 -3.44 19.00
N LEU A 61 -17.02 -3.38 17.67
CA LEU A 61 -15.81 -3.19 16.88
C LEU A 61 -15.05 -1.92 17.26
N ARG A 62 -15.75 -0.81 17.53
CA ARG A 62 -15.09 0.45 17.94
C ARG A 62 -14.34 0.30 19.27
N ALA A 63 -14.93 -0.40 20.25
CA ALA A 63 -14.28 -0.64 21.53
C ALA A 63 -13.03 -1.52 21.38
N LEU A 64 -13.13 -2.60 20.59
CA LEU A 64 -12.01 -3.48 20.28
C LEU A 64 -10.91 -2.78 19.48
N ALA A 65 -11.28 -1.91 18.54
CA ALA A 65 -10.34 -1.17 17.71
C ALA A 65 -9.45 -0.22 18.52
N GLN A 66 -9.99 0.45 19.54
CA GLN A 66 -9.17 1.32 20.40
C GLN A 66 -8.10 0.55 21.15
N ASP A 67 -8.46 -0.61 21.72
CA ASP A 67 -7.53 -1.47 22.42
C ASP A 67 -6.49 -2.08 21.47
N ALA A 68 -6.90 -2.47 20.26
CA ALA A 68 -5.98 -2.97 19.23
C ALA A 68 -4.99 -1.89 18.79
N VAL A 69 -5.47 -0.67 18.50
CA VAL A 69 -4.60 0.46 18.13
C VAL A 69 -3.61 0.78 19.24
N ARG A 70 -4.03 0.75 20.51
CA ARG A 70 -3.11 0.97 21.64
C ARG A 70 -1.99 -0.07 21.65
N ARG A 71 -2.33 -1.36 21.55
CA ARG A 71 -1.32 -2.44 21.53
C ARG A 71 -0.34 -2.28 20.38
N GLU A 72 -0.85 -2.01 19.18
CA GLU A 72 0.00 -1.79 18.00
C GLU A 72 0.95 -0.59 18.17
N VAL A 73 0.47 0.51 18.75
CA VAL A 73 1.33 1.67 19.03
C VAL A 73 2.41 1.33 20.06
N GLU A 74 2.07 0.55 21.10
CA GLU A 74 3.02 0.08 22.11
C GLU A 74 4.07 -0.87 21.50
N GLU A 75 3.65 -1.81 20.65
CA GLU A 75 4.52 -2.72 19.92
C GLU A 75 5.48 -1.94 19.01
N LEU A 76 4.95 -1.02 18.20
CA LEU A 76 5.75 -0.15 17.34
C LEU A 76 6.76 0.72 18.12
N ALA A 77 6.40 1.18 19.33
CA ALA A 77 7.30 1.94 20.18
C ALA A 77 8.48 1.11 20.70
N SER A 78 8.30 -0.21 20.82
CA SER A 78 9.33 -1.17 21.23
C SER A 78 10.07 -1.86 20.08
N LEU A 79 9.71 -1.53 18.83
CA LEU A 79 10.18 -2.23 17.64
C LEU A 79 11.67 -1.99 17.38
N ASP A 80 12.43 -3.09 17.26
CA ASP A 80 13.78 -3.06 16.70
C ASP A 80 13.69 -2.94 15.17
N ILE A 81 14.05 -1.76 14.67
CA ILE A 81 13.99 -1.43 13.25
C ILE A 81 14.93 -2.34 12.43
N GLU A 82 16.09 -2.72 12.95
CA GLU A 82 17.06 -3.54 12.20
C GLU A 82 16.57 -4.97 12.05
N ALA A 83 16.00 -5.54 13.13
CA ALA A 83 15.37 -6.85 13.10
C ALA A 83 14.15 -6.88 12.17
N ALA A 84 13.26 -5.89 12.28
CA ALA A 84 12.07 -5.78 11.45
C ALA A 84 12.41 -5.64 9.96
N GLU A 85 13.47 -4.89 9.62
CA GLU A 85 13.92 -4.77 8.24
C GLU A 85 14.50 -6.09 7.71
N ALA A 86 15.18 -6.87 8.56
CA ALA A 86 15.69 -8.18 8.20
C ALA A 86 14.56 -9.18 7.92
N GLU A 87 13.53 -9.19 8.75
CA GLU A 87 12.32 -10.00 8.55
C GLU A 87 11.57 -9.60 7.29
N LEU A 88 11.39 -8.29 7.06
CA LEU A 88 10.71 -7.80 5.86
C LEU A 88 11.48 -8.18 4.59
N ARG A 89 12.81 -8.00 4.57
CA ARG A 89 13.65 -8.44 3.44
C ARG A 89 13.57 -9.95 3.22
N ALA A 90 13.48 -10.74 4.29
CA ALA A 90 13.31 -12.20 4.17
C ALA A 90 11.92 -12.56 3.62
N ALA A 91 10.87 -11.83 3.99
CA ALA A 91 9.50 -12.04 3.54
C ALA A 91 9.26 -11.56 2.09
N SER A 92 9.96 -10.52 1.63
CA SER A 92 9.82 -9.99 0.27
C SER A 92 10.35 -10.90 -0.84
N GLY A 93 11.07 -11.98 -0.50
CA GLY A 93 11.66 -12.92 -1.47
C GLY A 93 12.74 -12.27 -2.36
N PRO A 94 13.58 -13.07 -3.06
CA PRO A 94 14.47 -12.50 -4.07
C PRO A 94 13.63 -11.79 -5.15
N PRO A 95 14.10 -10.65 -5.70
CA PRO A 95 13.42 -10.01 -6.82
C PRO A 95 13.19 -11.05 -7.89
N ARG A 96 11.94 -11.20 -8.37
CA ARG A 96 11.70 -11.99 -9.58
C ARG A 96 12.58 -11.37 -10.65
N GLU A 97 13.53 -12.14 -11.18
CA GLU A 97 14.33 -11.72 -12.32
C GLU A 97 13.38 -11.20 -13.39
N SER A 98 13.52 -9.92 -13.74
CA SER A 98 12.86 -9.36 -14.91
C SER A 98 13.20 -10.28 -16.06
N ARG A 99 12.19 -10.97 -16.60
CA ARG A 99 12.36 -11.72 -17.85
C ARG A 99 13.00 -10.76 -18.85
N PRO A 100 14.03 -11.20 -19.60
CA PRO A 100 14.59 -10.38 -20.66
C PRO A 100 13.44 -9.95 -21.57
N ASP A 101 13.37 -8.64 -21.80
CA ASP A 101 12.46 -8.00 -22.72
C ASP A 101 12.78 -8.51 -24.14
N GLU A 102 12.15 -9.62 -24.53
CA GLU A 102 12.16 -10.09 -25.91
C GLU A 102 11.25 -9.18 -26.72
N ARG A 103 11.84 -8.06 -27.13
CA ARG A 103 11.56 -7.32 -28.37
C ARG A 103 10.09 -7.09 -28.67
N ARG A 104 9.65 -5.91 -28.23
CA ARG A 104 8.79 -5.02 -28.99
C ARG A 104 9.16 -5.03 -30.49
N ASP A 105 8.27 -5.56 -31.33
CA ASP A 105 7.87 -5.02 -32.64
C ASP A 105 6.68 -5.86 -33.16
N GLU A 106 5.75 -5.17 -33.83
CA GLU A 106 4.61 -5.66 -34.63
C GLU A 106 3.23 -5.76 -33.91
N ASP A 107 2.56 -4.60 -33.86
CA ASP A 107 1.21 -4.27 -34.39
C ASP A 107 0.10 -5.32 -34.54
N ASP A 108 -1.15 -4.82 -34.47
CA ASP A 108 -2.44 -5.41 -34.89
C ASP A 108 -3.00 -6.53 -33.98
N ASP A 109 -4.15 -6.47 -33.26
CA ASP A 109 -5.51 -6.08 -33.66
C ASP A 109 -6.46 -6.02 -32.42
N TRP A 110 -6.22 -5.20 -31.39
CA TRP A 110 -7.16 -5.14 -30.23
C TRP A 110 -8.39 -4.25 -30.48
N PHE A 111 -8.46 -3.52 -31.60
CA PHE A 111 -9.58 -2.63 -31.90
C PHE A 111 -10.84 -3.33 -32.46
N ASP A 112 -10.79 -4.64 -32.76
CA ASP A 112 -11.89 -5.38 -33.39
C ASP A 112 -12.75 -6.20 -32.41
N ARG A 113 -13.29 -5.56 -31.38
CA ARG A 113 -14.45 -6.12 -30.65
C ARG A 113 -15.64 -5.18 -30.73
N PRO A 114 -16.66 -5.50 -31.56
CA PRO A 114 -17.87 -4.71 -31.62
C PRO A 114 -18.63 -4.80 -30.30
N TYR A 115 -19.07 -3.63 -29.86
CA TYR A 115 -19.97 -3.39 -28.74
C TYR A 115 -21.38 -3.96 -29.04
N MET A 116 -22.04 -4.45 -27.99
CA MET A 116 -23.50 -4.60 -27.78
C MET A 116 -24.25 -5.76 -28.45
N GLU A 117 -25.21 -6.27 -27.64
CA GLU A 117 -26.49 -6.95 -27.99
C GLU A 117 -26.38 -8.37 -28.58
N ASP A 118 -27.12 -9.41 -28.17
CA ASP A 118 -28.46 -9.64 -27.60
C ASP A 118 -28.42 -11.04 -26.91
N LEU A 119 -29.30 -11.54 -26.02
CA LEU A 119 -30.74 -11.41 -25.75
C LEU A 119 -31.03 -12.06 -24.37
#